data_AF-A0A1Y4K1Q9-F1
#
_entry.id   AF-A0A1Y4K1Q9-F1
#
_cell.length_a   1.000
_cell.length_b   1.000
_cell.length_c   1.000
_cell.angle_alpha   90.00
_cell.angle_beta   90.00
_cell.angle_gamma   90.00
#
_symmetry.space_group_name_H-M   'P 1'
#
loop_
_entity.id
_entity.type
_entity.pdbx_description
1 polymer ?
#
loop_
_entity_poly.entity_id
_entity_poly.type
_entity_poly.pdbx_seq_one_letter_code
_entity_poly.pdbx_strand_id
1 'polypeptide(L)'
;MARGALAQASLADPRLRAAEGFVAQTASVLLHLPAPANAPDAGEVMPLLPPGLRAFALYVRAHAAYLSGDYAHSLGIAETALLAMEAVYPIPSIYLHLVAVMDLVSLRRADEARRHLLAAWELARPDDLIEGFAEHHGLLGGMLEAVIKPAWPEDFRRIIDITYRFSAGWRRVHNPVTGDDVADNLTTTEFAASMLASRGWTNAEIAQHMGVSPHTVKSCISSALRKLGVSSRQELRRFMLA
;
A
#
# COMPACT_ATOMS: atom_id res chain seq x y z
N MET A 1 -13.05 -16.21 -29.75
CA MET A 1 -12.53 -15.40 -30.88
C MET A 1 -11.91 -14.07 -30.43
N ALA A 2 -12.58 -13.24 -29.61
CA ALA A 2 -12.02 -11.94 -29.17
C ALA A 2 -10.69 -12.01 -28.40
N ARG A 3 -10.52 -12.96 -27.46
CA ARG A 3 -9.22 -13.18 -26.76
C ARG A 3 -8.07 -13.58 -27.70
N GLY A 4 -8.37 -14.32 -28.78
CA GLY A 4 -7.35 -14.75 -29.75
C GLY A 4 -6.90 -13.62 -30.68
N ALA A 5 -7.82 -12.72 -31.05
CA ALA A 5 -7.51 -11.53 -31.85
C ALA A 5 -6.70 -10.50 -31.05
N LEU A 6 -7.03 -10.29 -29.77
CA LEU A 6 -6.26 -9.43 -28.86
C LEU A 6 -4.84 -9.98 -28.61
N ALA A 7 -4.70 -11.29 -28.40
CA ALA A 7 -3.40 -11.93 -28.23
C ALA A 7 -2.51 -11.83 -29.49
N GLN A 8 -3.08 -11.93 -30.69
CA GLN A 8 -2.35 -11.73 -31.95
C GLN A 8 -2.01 -10.26 -32.22
N ALA A 9 -2.88 -9.32 -31.85
CA ALA A 9 -2.63 -7.88 -31.98
C ALA A 9 -1.54 -7.39 -31.01
N SER A 10 -1.49 -7.94 -29.78
CA SER A 10 -0.43 -7.66 -28.80
C SER A 10 0.95 -8.06 -29.33
N LEU A 11 1.08 -9.25 -29.93
CA LEU A 11 2.35 -9.71 -30.51
C LEU A 11 2.93 -8.75 -31.57
N ALA A 12 2.10 -7.96 -32.25
CA ALA A 12 2.50 -7.05 -33.31
C ALA A 12 2.81 -5.61 -32.85
N ASP A 13 2.22 -5.11 -31.76
CA ASP A 13 2.44 -3.74 -31.26
C ASP A 13 3.26 -3.71 -29.95
N PRO A 14 4.50 -3.19 -29.97
CA PRO A 14 5.33 -3.04 -28.78
C PRO A 14 4.65 -2.26 -27.65
N ARG A 15 3.79 -1.27 -27.95
CA ARG A 15 3.08 -0.48 -26.94
C ARG A 15 1.98 -1.29 -26.25
N LEU A 16 1.29 -2.15 -27.00
CA LEU A 16 0.27 -3.02 -26.44
C LEU A 16 0.89 -4.07 -25.51
N ARG A 17 2.04 -4.66 -25.90
CA ARG A 17 2.82 -5.53 -25.00
C ARG A 17 3.30 -4.81 -23.74
N ALA A 18 3.79 -3.58 -23.88
CA ALA A 18 4.20 -2.77 -22.75
C ALA A 18 3.03 -2.50 -21.78
N ALA A 19 1.85 -2.20 -22.31
CA ALA A 19 0.64 -2.01 -21.51
C ALA A 19 0.20 -3.30 -20.80
N GLU A 20 0.21 -4.44 -21.49
CA GLU A 20 -0.11 -5.74 -20.89
C GLU A 20 0.86 -6.12 -19.77
N GLY A 21 2.16 -5.95 -20.00
CA GLY A 21 3.19 -6.18 -18.98
C GLY A 21 3.01 -5.27 -17.77
N PHE A 22 2.76 -3.98 -18.01
CA PHE A 22 2.47 -3.01 -16.94
C PHE A 22 1.23 -3.42 -16.12
N VAL A 23 0.12 -3.81 -16.77
CA VAL A 23 -1.10 -4.23 -16.07
C VAL A 23 -0.87 -5.50 -15.26
N ALA A 24 -0.19 -6.50 -15.81
CA ALA A 24 0.12 -7.74 -15.12
C ALA A 24 1.01 -7.50 -13.89
N GLN A 25 2.05 -6.67 -14.04
CA GLN A 25 2.92 -6.30 -12.93
C GLN A 25 2.17 -5.50 -11.86
N THR A 26 1.34 -4.54 -12.27
CA THR A 26 0.52 -3.73 -11.36
C THR A 26 -0.42 -4.61 -10.55
N ALA A 27 -1.12 -5.53 -11.20
CA ALA A 27 -2.02 -6.47 -10.52
C ALA A 27 -1.26 -7.35 -9.52
N SER A 28 -0.12 -7.91 -9.92
CA SER A 28 0.73 -8.72 -9.02
C SER A 28 1.17 -7.91 -7.80
N VAL A 29 1.68 -6.69 -7.98
CA VAL A 29 2.16 -5.87 -6.86
C VAL A 29 1.01 -5.44 -5.94
N LEU A 30 -0.10 -4.92 -6.47
CA LEU A 30 -1.24 -4.47 -5.66
C LEU A 30 -1.94 -5.61 -4.91
N LEU A 31 -1.94 -6.82 -5.46
CA LEU A 31 -2.50 -8.02 -4.83
C LEU A 31 -1.47 -8.78 -4.00
N HIS A 32 -0.23 -8.28 -3.91
CA HIS A 32 0.92 -8.93 -3.24
C HIS A 32 1.11 -10.39 -3.70
N LEU A 33 0.99 -10.63 -5.00
CA LEU A 33 1.18 -11.93 -5.63
C LEU A 33 2.61 -12.05 -6.18
N PRO A 34 3.13 -13.28 -6.35
CA PRO A 34 4.40 -13.49 -7.03
C PRO A 34 4.44 -12.77 -8.39
N ALA A 35 5.61 -12.23 -8.73
CA ALA A 35 5.81 -11.55 -10.00
C ALA A 35 5.49 -12.50 -11.17
N PRO A 36 4.88 -11.99 -12.27
CA PRO A 36 4.58 -12.81 -13.43
C PRO A 36 5.87 -13.38 -14.05
N ALA A 37 5.89 -14.69 -14.31
CA ALA A 37 7.10 -15.41 -14.77
C ALA A 37 7.72 -14.85 -16.06
N ASN A 38 6.92 -14.22 -16.91
CA ASN A 38 7.34 -13.63 -18.18
C ASN A 38 7.14 -12.11 -18.20
N ALA A 39 7.38 -11.43 -17.07
CA ALA A 39 7.31 -9.99 -17.01
C ALA A 39 8.32 -9.37 -18.01
N PRO A 40 7.89 -8.48 -18.91
CA PRO A 40 8.81 -7.79 -19.80
C PRO A 40 9.74 -6.87 -19.01
N ASP A 41 10.96 -6.66 -19.54
CA ASP A 41 11.96 -5.83 -18.87
C ASP A 41 11.46 -4.38 -18.70
N ALA A 42 11.68 -3.81 -17.51
CA ALA A 42 11.20 -2.47 -17.20
C ALA A 42 11.87 -1.39 -18.09
N GLY A 43 13.14 -1.59 -18.48
CA GLY A 43 13.86 -0.70 -19.38
C GLY A 43 13.29 -0.71 -20.79
N GLU A 44 12.71 -1.82 -21.23
CA GLU A 44 12.00 -1.94 -22.52
C GLU A 44 10.57 -1.36 -22.46
N VAL A 45 9.87 -1.55 -21.34
CA VAL A 45 8.46 -1.17 -21.17
C VAL A 45 8.31 0.32 -20.87
N MET A 46 9.08 0.86 -19.93
CA MET A 46 8.87 2.23 -19.41
C MET A 46 8.96 3.32 -20.48
N PRO A 47 9.91 3.30 -21.44
CA PRO A 47 9.98 4.30 -22.50
C PRO A 47 8.75 4.34 -23.41
N LEU A 48 8.01 3.22 -23.49
CA LEU A 48 6.82 3.08 -24.34
C LEU A 48 5.54 3.58 -23.65
N LEU A 49 5.56 3.74 -22.33
CA LEU A 49 4.40 4.24 -21.56
C LEU A 49 4.26 5.77 -21.67
N PRO A 50 3.02 6.29 -21.80
CA PRO A 50 2.73 7.71 -21.62
C PRO A 50 3.20 8.22 -20.24
N PRO A 51 3.51 9.53 -20.09
CA PRO A 51 4.11 10.07 -18.86
C PRO A 51 3.36 9.72 -17.57
N GLY A 52 2.02 9.83 -17.56
CA GLY A 52 1.21 9.49 -16.38
C GLY A 52 1.28 8.00 -16.01
N LEU A 53 1.23 7.09 -17.00
CA LEU A 53 1.39 5.65 -16.76
C LEU A 53 2.81 5.29 -16.37
N ARG A 54 3.81 6.00 -16.89
CA ARG A 54 5.21 5.84 -16.50
C ARG A 54 5.43 6.23 -15.03
N ALA A 55 4.81 7.33 -14.57
CA ALA A 55 4.83 7.72 -13.16
C ALA A 55 4.14 6.66 -12.28
N PHE A 56 3.00 6.12 -12.72
CA PHE A 56 2.34 5.02 -11.99
C PHE A 56 3.19 3.75 -11.97
N ALA A 57 3.88 3.42 -13.08
CA ALA A 57 4.81 2.29 -13.12
C ALA A 57 5.98 2.45 -12.15
N LEU A 58 6.47 3.67 -11.92
CA LEU A 58 7.46 3.96 -10.88
C LEU A 58 6.90 3.68 -9.48
N TYR A 59 5.65 4.06 -9.21
CA TYR A 59 4.96 3.66 -7.97
C TYR A 59 4.92 2.14 -7.82
N VAL A 60 4.52 1.41 -8.86
CA VAL A 60 4.45 -0.06 -8.84
C VAL A 60 5.82 -0.68 -8.54
N ARG A 61 6.91 -0.10 -9.08
CA ARG A 61 8.28 -0.54 -8.78
C ARG A 61 8.71 -0.22 -7.36
N ALA A 62 8.38 0.97 -6.85
CA ALA A 62 8.63 1.33 -5.45
C ALA A 62 7.89 0.35 -4.53
N HIS A 63 6.60 0.12 -4.76
CA HIS A 63 5.82 -0.81 -3.94
C HIS A 63 6.37 -2.24 -4.01
N ALA A 64 6.82 -2.72 -5.18
CA ALA A 64 7.52 -4.01 -5.27
C ALA A 64 8.80 -4.06 -4.41
N ALA A 65 9.60 -2.99 -4.41
CA ALA A 65 10.80 -2.89 -3.57
C ALA A 65 10.44 -2.85 -2.06
N TYR A 66 9.37 -2.14 -1.68
CA TYR A 66 8.84 -2.16 -0.31
C TYR A 66 8.44 -3.57 0.11
N LEU A 67 7.75 -4.33 -0.75
CA LEU A 67 7.34 -5.72 -0.44
C LEU A 67 8.55 -6.66 -0.29
N SER A 68 9.68 -6.37 -0.93
CA SER A 68 10.95 -7.08 -0.68
C SER A 68 11.70 -6.64 0.58
N GLY A 69 11.18 -5.64 1.31
CA GLY A 69 11.80 -5.08 2.51
C GLY A 69 12.88 -4.03 2.23
N ASP A 70 13.09 -3.63 0.98
CA ASP A 70 14.08 -2.60 0.61
C ASP A 70 13.45 -1.21 0.62
N TYR A 71 13.10 -0.76 1.83
CA TYR A 71 12.37 0.49 2.06
C TYR A 71 13.15 1.72 1.62
N ALA A 72 14.49 1.70 1.73
CA ALA A 72 15.32 2.82 1.30
C ALA A 72 15.35 2.95 -0.23
N HIS A 73 15.44 1.82 -0.95
CA HIS A 73 15.35 1.81 -2.40
C HIS A 73 13.97 2.24 -2.90
N SER A 74 12.90 1.70 -2.30
CA SER A 74 11.52 2.08 -2.60
C SER A 74 11.30 3.59 -2.42
N LEU A 75 11.72 4.13 -1.28
CA LEU A 75 11.61 5.57 -1.00
C LEU A 75 12.37 6.40 -2.03
N GLY A 76 13.59 5.99 -2.39
CA GLY A 76 14.40 6.65 -3.41
C GLY A 76 13.72 6.68 -4.79
N ILE A 77 13.06 5.58 -5.19
CA ILE A 77 12.24 5.54 -6.42
C ILE A 77 11.09 6.55 -6.31
N ALA A 78 10.35 6.53 -5.20
CA ALA A 78 9.17 7.35 -5.02
C ALA A 78 9.49 8.86 -5.02
N GLU A 79 10.47 9.29 -4.23
CA GLU A 79 10.89 10.69 -4.14
C GLU A 79 11.49 11.20 -5.46
N THR A 80 12.32 10.38 -6.12
CA THR A 80 12.89 10.75 -7.43
C THR A 80 11.80 10.89 -8.48
N ALA A 81 10.81 9.98 -8.50
CA ALA A 81 9.69 10.07 -9.42
C ALA A 81 8.88 11.35 -9.21
N LEU A 82 8.56 11.69 -7.95
CA LEU A 82 7.85 12.92 -7.61
C LEU A 82 8.64 14.18 -8.03
N LEU A 83 9.96 14.20 -7.85
CA LEU A 83 10.82 15.32 -8.25
C LEU A 83 10.98 15.47 -9.76
N ALA A 84 11.03 14.35 -10.49
CA ALA A 84 11.29 14.34 -11.93
C ALA A 84 10.03 14.57 -12.79
N MET A 85 8.84 14.60 -12.18
CA MET A 85 7.60 14.82 -12.90
C MET A 85 7.50 16.26 -13.46
N GLU A 86 7.32 16.39 -14.77
CA GLU A 86 7.18 17.68 -15.46
C GLU A 86 5.78 18.31 -15.32
N ALA A 87 4.80 17.52 -14.91
CA ALA A 87 3.42 17.95 -14.69
C ALA A 87 2.81 17.16 -13.53
N VAL A 88 1.75 17.69 -12.92
CA VAL A 88 1.01 16.97 -11.87
C VAL A 88 0.10 15.93 -12.49
N TYR A 89 0.32 14.66 -12.15
CA TYR A 89 -0.58 13.55 -12.44
C TYR A 89 -1.17 13.06 -11.11
N PRO A 90 -2.39 13.50 -10.71
CA PRO A 90 -2.88 13.33 -9.34
C PRO A 90 -2.84 11.89 -8.83
N ILE A 91 -3.36 10.93 -9.60
CA ILE A 91 -3.38 9.51 -9.20
C ILE A 91 -1.95 8.97 -8.98
N PRO A 92 -1.01 9.02 -9.96
CA PRO A 92 0.37 8.62 -9.71
C PRO A 92 1.03 9.34 -8.53
N SER A 93 0.84 10.66 -8.39
CA SER A 93 1.44 11.43 -7.29
C SER A 93 0.92 10.99 -5.93
N ILE A 94 -0.40 10.77 -5.79
CA ILE A 94 -1.00 10.25 -4.55
C ILE A 94 -0.37 8.91 -4.19
N TYR A 95 -0.33 7.96 -5.13
CA TYR A 95 0.19 6.62 -4.87
C TYR A 95 1.71 6.63 -4.56
N LEU A 96 2.49 7.48 -5.24
CA LEU A 96 3.91 7.70 -4.95
C LEU A 96 4.13 8.29 -3.53
N HIS A 97 3.30 9.24 -3.11
CA HIS A 97 3.36 9.72 -1.73
C HIS A 97 2.97 8.63 -0.74
N LEU A 98 1.93 7.83 -1.02
CA LEU A 98 1.49 6.76 -0.11
C LEU A 98 2.54 5.66 0.07
N VAL A 99 3.21 5.22 -1.00
CA VAL A 99 4.32 4.26 -0.84
C VAL A 99 5.50 4.87 -0.07
N ALA A 100 5.82 6.15 -0.28
CA ALA A 100 6.81 6.85 0.55
C ALA A 100 6.40 6.91 2.04
N VAL A 101 5.11 7.06 2.35
CA VAL A 101 4.61 6.95 3.74
C VAL A 101 4.90 5.56 4.30
N MET A 102 4.59 4.51 3.54
CA MET A 102 4.85 3.12 3.95
C MET A 102 6.35 2.91 4.24
N ASP A 103 7.23 3.36 3.35
CA ASP A 103 8.67 3.27 3.49
C ASP A 103 9.18 4.01 4.73
N LEU A 104 8.76 5.27 4.90
CA LEU A 104 9.21 6.13 6.00
C LEU A 104 8.73 5.61 7.36
N VAL A 105 7.52 5.04 7.44
CA VAL A 105 7.05 4.36 8.67
C VAL A 105 7.92 3.13 8.97
N SER A 106 8.21 2.31 7.97
CA SER A 106 9.10 1.15 8.14
C SER A 106 10.51 1.56 8.59
N LEU A 107 11.02 2.70 8.08
CA LEU A 107 12.29 3.32 8.45
C LEU A 107 12.25 4.14 9.75
N ARG A 108 11.12 4.18 10.47
CA ARG A 108 10.93 4.95 11.72
C ARG A 108 11.07 6.48 11.56
N ARG A 109 10.80 7.02 10.37
CA ARG A 109 10.87 8.46 10.02
C ARG A 109 9.47 9.10 9.99
N ALA A 110 8.77 9.08 11.12
CA ALA A 110 7.34 9.42 11.22
C ALA A 110 7.00 10.86 10.78
N ASP A 111 7.83 11.85 11.10
CA ASP A 111 7.58 13.25 10.71
C ASP A 111 7.62 13.44 9.19
N GLU A 112 8.49 12.70 8.52
CA GLU A 112 8.61 12.73 7.06
C GLU A 112 7.44 11.98 6.41
N ALA A 113 7.05 10.84 6.97
CA ALA A 113 5.84 10.12 6.57
C ALA A 113 4.61 11.04 6.68
N ARG A 114 4.50 11.82 7.76
CA ARG A 114 3.41 12.81 7.93
C ARG A 114 3.39 13.85 6.82
N ARG A 115 4.55 14.35 6.38
CA ARG A 115 4.65 15.31 5.27
C ARG A 115 4.15 14.70 3.96
N HIS A 116 4.58 13.48 3.62
CA HIS A 116 4.09 12.78 2.43
C HIS A 116 2.58 12.50 2.49
N LEU A 117 2.06 12.08 3.64
CA LEU A 117 0.63 11.82 3.79
C LEU A 117 -0.21 13.10 3.58
N LEU A 118 0.20 14.23 4.15
CA LEU A 118 -0.50 15.50 3.98
C LEU A 118 -0.40 16.00 2.54
N ALA A 119 0.73 15.81 1.85
CA ALA A 119 0.87 16.12 0.44
C ALA A 119 -0.08 15.27 -0.42
N ALA A 120 -0.18 13.96 -0.16
CA ALA A 120 -1.16 13.09 -0.81
C ALA A 120 -2.60 13.58 -0.54
N TRP A 121 -2.90 13.96 0.70
CA TRP A 121 -4.24 14.38 1.11
C TRP A 121 -4.68 15.68 0.45
N GLU A 122 -3.81 16.69 0.38
CA GLU A 122 -4.10 17.95 -0.30
C GLU A 122 -4.33 17.77 -1.81
N LEU A 123 -3.65 16.80 -2.43
CA LEU A 123 -3.90 16.43 -3.83
C LEU A 123 -5.22 15.68 -4.02
N ALA A 124 -5.58 14.80 -3.08
CA ALA A 124 -6.74 13.91 -3.21
C ALA A 124 -8.07 14.59 -2.87
N ARG A 125 -8.09 15.44 -1.83
CA ARG A 125 -9.32 15.98 -1.23
C ARG A 125 -10.21 16.77 -2.20
N PRO A 126 -9.68 17.65 -3.09
CA PRO A 126 -10.53 18.46 -3.97
C PRO A 126 -11.41 17.62 -4.91
N ASP A 127 -10.89 16.48 -5.36
CA ASP A 127 -11.53 15.60 -6.34
C ASP A 127 -12.05 14.28 -5.73
N ASP A 128 -12.04 14.17 -4.40
CA ASP A 128 -12.51 12.99 -3.64
C ASP A 128 -11.79 11.67 -3.99
N LEU A 129 -10.50 11.73 -4.35
CA LEU A 129 -9.67 10.59 -4.74
C LEU A 129 -9.12 9.82 -3.53
N ILE A 130 -10.02 9.23 -2.73
CA ILE A 130 -9.68 8.65 -1.42
C ILE A 130 -9.35 7.14 -1.45
N GLU A 131 -9.58 6.46 -2.56
CA GLU A 131 -9.38 5.01 -2.70
C GLU A 131 -7.95 4.57 -2.42
N GLY A 132 -6.96 5.33 -2.89
CA GLY A 132 -5.54 5.02 -2.64
C GLY A 132 -5.22 4.90 -1.15
N PHE A 133 -5.79 5.76 -0.30
CA PHE A 133 -5.61 5.69 1.16
C PHE A 133 -6.23 4.42 1.74
N ALA A 134 -7.40 4.02 1.22
CA ALA A 134 -8.12 2.85 1.67
C ALA A 134 -7.42 1.54 1.28
N GLU A 135 -6.90 1.48 0.05
CA GLU A 135 -6.15 0.34 -0.51
C GLU A 135 -4.86 0.08 0.26
N HIS A 136 -4.18 1.15 0.70
CA HIS A 136 -2.90 1.07 1.40
C HIS A 136 -3.04 1.09 2.92
N HIS A 137 -4.25 1.21 3.48
CA HIS A 137 -4.49 1.41 4.92
C HIS A 137 -3.63 0.48 5.80
N GLY A 138 -3.62 -0.82 5.49
CA GLY A 138 -2.89 -1.83 6.25
C GLY A 138 -1.36 -1.64 6.26
N LEU A 139 -0.80 -1.01 5.23
CA LEU A 139 0.64 -0.74 5.09
C LEU A 139 1.04 0.67 5.53
N LEU A 140 0.10 1.60 5.62
CA LEU A 140 0.34 2.97 6.11
C LEU A 140 0.64 3.03 7.62
N GLY A 141 0.57 1.90 8.32
CA GLY A 141 1.09 1.74 9.67
C GLY A 141 0.53 2.75 10.68
N GLY A 142 -0.79 2.95 10.69
CA GLY A 142 -1.45 3.83 11.66
C GLY A 142 -1.42 5.32 11.32
N MET A 143 -0.84 5.72 10.19
CA MET A 143 -0.72 7.12 9.80
C MET A 143 -2.07 7.80 9.55
N LEU A 144 -3.07 7.05 9.07
CA LEU A 144 -4.43 7.57 8.88
C LEU A 144 -5.11 7.83 10.23
N GLU A 145 -4.93 6.94 11.20
CA GLU A 145 -5.39 7.12 12.57
C GLU A 145 -4.72 8.31 13.26
N ALA A 146 -3.43 8.53 13.01
CA ALA A 146 -2.65 9.60 13.63
C ALA A 146 -2.95 10.99 13.05
N VAL A 147 -3.21 11.08 11.74
CA VAL A 147 -3.24 12.36 11.01
C VAL A 147 -4.63 12.66 10.44
N ILE A 148 -5.24 11.72 9.73
CA ILE A 148 -6.51 11.98 9.03
C ILE A 148 -7.69 11.93 9.99
N LYS A 149 -7.76 10.90 10.84
CA LYS A 149 -8.85 10.73 11.81
C LYS A 149 -9.11 11.96 12.71
N PRO A 150 -8.11 12.61 13.33
CA PRO A 150 -8.39 13.78 14.18
C PRO A 150 -8.76 15.04 13.40
N ALA A 151 -8.27 15.22 12.17
CA ALA A 151 -8.49 16.43 11.39
C ALA A 151 -9.71 16.34 10.44
N TRP A 152 -9.99 15.15 9.90
CA TRP A 152 -11.06 14.85 8.95
C TRP A 152 -11.76 13.53 9.32
N PRO A 153 -12.52 13.49 10.43
CA PRO A 153 -13.10 12.26 10.97
C PRO A 153 -14.12 11.61 10.02
N GLU A 154 -14.89 12.40 9.26
CA GLU A 154 -15.86 11.88 8.30
C GLU A 154 -15.18 11.23 7.09
N ASP A 155 -14.13 11.86 6.56
CA ASP A 155 -13.35 11.27 5.46
C ASP A 155 -12.60 10.03 5.91
N PHE A 156 -12.05 10.04 7.14
CA PHE A 156 -11.47 8.84 7.74
C PHE A 156 -12.49 7.69 7.76
N ARG A 157 -13.73 7.94 8.21
CA ARG A 157 -14.79 6.92 8.19
C ARG A 157 -15.07 6.39 6.78
N ARG A 158 -15.16 7.27 5.79
CA ARG A 158 -15.36 6.90 4.37
C ARG A 158 -14.21 6.02 3.85
N ILE A 159 -12.97 6.39 4.16
CA ILE A 159 -11.78 5.60 3.82
C ILE A 159 -11.88 4.20 4.45
N ILE A 160 -12.23 4.10 5.73
CA ILE A 160 -12.39 2.82 6.43
C ILE A 160 -13.50 1.95 5.80
N ASP A 161 -14.62 2.55 5.40
CA ASP A 161 -15.71 1.83 4.70
C ASP A 161 -15.25 1.25 3.35
N ILE A 162 -14.34 1.94 2.64
CA ILE A 162 -13.69 1.41 1.44
C ILE A 162 -12.69 0.30 1.83
N THR A 163 -11.86 0.49 2.85
CA THR A 163 -10.88 -0.50 3.31
C THR A 163 -11.52 -1.84 3.67
N TYR A 164 -12.68 -1.86 4.34
CA TYR A 164 -13.36 -3.12 4.65
C TYR A 164 -13.77 -3.88 3.39
N ARG A 165 -14.36 -3.20 2.40
CA ARG A 165 -14.78 -3.81 1.13
C ARG A 165 -13.57 -4.26 0.30
N PHE A 166 -12.56 -3.39 0.18
CA PHE A 166 -11.33 -3.67 -0.55
C PHE A 166 -10.61 -4.87 0.05
N SER A 167 -10.32 -4.86 1.35
CA SER A 167 -9.56 -5.93 2.00
C SER A 167 -10.26 -7.28 1.95
N ALA A 168 -11.60 -7.32 1.99
CA ALA A 168 -12.37 -8.55 1.80
C ALA A 168 -12.28 -9.09 0.36
N GLY A 169 -12.26 -8.22 -0.65
CA GLY A 169 -11.99 -8.62 -2.03
C GLY A 169 -10.56 -9.09 -2.22
N TRP A 170 -9.60 -8.32 -1.71
CA TRP A 170 -8.18 -8.58 -1.79
C TRP A 170 -7.81 -9.94 -1.18
N ARG A 171 -8.27 -10.25 0.05
CA ARG A 171 -7.98 -11.53 0.72
C ARG A 171 -8.49 -12.75 -0.06
N ARG A 172 -9.65 -12.62 -0.73
CA ARG A 172 -10.22 -13.72 -1.55
C ARG A 172 -9.34 -14.07 -2.76
N VAL A 173 -8.49 -13.15 -3.20
CA VAL A 173 -7.55 -13.38 -4.31
C VAL A 173 -6.15 -13.71 -3.76
N HIS A 174 -5.67 -12.96 -2.77
CA HIS A 174 -4.34 -13.08 -2.20
C HIS A 174 -4.15 -14.42 -1.45
N ASN A 175 -4.94 -14.67 -0.39
CA ASN A 175 -4.72 -15.80 0.52
C ASN A 175 -4.64 -17.16 -0.19
N PRO A 176 -5.53 -17.49 -1.16
CA PRO A 176 -5.45 -18.78 -1.86
C PRO A 176 -4.20 -18.93 -2.75
N VAL A 177 -3.66 -17.84 -3.26
CA VAL A 177 -2.51 -17.87 -4.18
C VAL A 177 -1.19 -17.90 -3.41
N THR A 178 -1.08 -17.16 -2.31
CA THR A 178 0.14 -17.09 -1.51
C THR A 178 0.21 -18.15 -0.41
N GLY A 179 -0.94 -18.66 0.03
CA GLY A 179 -1.05 -19.52 1.21
C GLY A 179 -1.05 -18.74 2.53
N ASP A 180 -1.10 -17.41 2.46
CA ASP A 180 -1.17 -16.54 3.63
C ASP A 180 -2.56 -16.57 4.28
N ASP A 181 -2.61 -16.23 5.57
CA ASP A 181 -3.84 -16.17 6.35
C ASP A 181 -4.03 -14.76 6.93
N VAL A 182 -4.08 -13.76 6.04
CA VAL A 182 -4.24 -12.36 6.46
C VAL A 182 -5.58 -12.17 7.18
N ALA A 183 -5.54 -11.55 8.36
CA ALA A 183 -6.71 -11.42 9.23
C ALA A 183 -7.90 -10.72 8.56
N ASP A 184 -9.10 -11.24 8.80
CA ASP A 184 -10.38 -10.69 8.34
C ASP A 184 -11.29 -10.18 9.47
N ASN A 185 -10.97 -10.50 10.72
CA ASN A 185 -11.81 -10.25 11.89
C ASN A 185 -11.31 -9.10 12.80
N LEU A 186 -10.25 -8.41 12.37
CA LEU A 186 -9.72 -7.23 13.05
C LEU A 186 -10.37 -5.95 12.52
N THR A 187 -10.61 -5.00 13.43
CA THR A 187 -10.86 -3.62 13.02
C THR A 187 -9.60 -3.04 12.38
N THR A 188 -9.76 -2.01 11.55
CA THR A 188 -8.64 -1.34 10.88
C THR A 188 -7.60 -0.79 11.88
N THR A 189 -8.04 -0.24 13.01
CA THR A 189 -7.13 0.21 14.07
C THR A 189 -6.43 -0.94 14.81
N GLU A 190 -7.12 -2.05 15.10
CA GLU A 190 -6.47 -3.25 15.67
C GLU A 190 -5.42 -3.81 14.70
N PHE A 191 -5.75 -3.83 13.40
CA PHE A 191 -4.83 -4.26 12.35
C PHE A 191 -3.60 -3.35 12.29
N ALA A 192 -3.77 -2.02 12.24
CA ALA A 192 -2.66 -1.07 12.21
C ALA A 192 -1.72 -1.19 13.43
N ALA A 193 -2.29 -1.29 14.63
CA ALA A 193 -1.50 -1.51 15.85
C ALA A 193 -0.78 -2.86 15.83
N SER A 194 -1.43 -3.92 15.33
CA SER A 194 -0.85 -5.27 15.22
C SER A 194 0.25 -5.37 14.16
N MET A 195 0.12 -4.63 13.06
CA MET A 195 1.14 -4.48 12.01
C MET A 195 2.41 -3.82 12.56
N LEU A 196 2.28 -2.70 13.28
CA LEU A 196 3.43 -2.07 13.93
C LEU A 196 4.03 -3.00 14.99
N ALA A 197 3.16 -3.71 15.71
CA ALA A 197 3.57 -4.66 16.73
C ALA A 197 4.37 -5.86 16.18
N SER A 198 3.97 -6.43 15.05
CA SER A 198 4.68 -7.53 14.39
C SER A 198 6.04 -7.07 13.83
N ARG A 199 6.17 -5.77 13.53
CA ARG A 199 7.42 -5.11 13.07
C ARG A 199 8.31 -4.59 14.21
N GLY A 200 8.10 -5.08 15.43
CA GLY A 200 8.98 -4.84 16.57
C GLY A 200 8.84 -3.46 17.23
N TRP A 201 7.83 -2.65 16.88
CA TRP A 201 7.53 -1.45 17.66
C TRP A 201 7.06 -1.85 19.07
N THR A 202 7.43 -1.09 20.08
CA THR A 202 6.92 -1.22 21.44
C THR A 202 5.55 -0.57 21.59
N ASN A 203 4.80 -0.88 22.65
CA ASN A 203 3.49 -0.24 22.87
C ASN A 203 3.61 1.27 23.10
N ALA A 204 4.72 1.73 23.68
CA ALA A 204 4.99 3.15 23.89
C ALA A 204 5.23 3.87 22.55
N GLU A 205 6.06 3.30 21.68
CA GLU A 205 6.32 3.86 20.34
C GLU A 205 5.07 3.86 19.48
N ILE A 206 4.27 2.79 19.49
CA ILE A 206 2.99 2.74 18.76
C ILE A 206 2.03 3.82 19.28
N ALA A 207 1.94 3.98 20.61
CA ALA A 207 1.07 4.96 21.23
C ALA A 207 1.45 6.39 20.81
N GLN A 208 2.74 6.70 20.86
CA GLN A 208 3.28 7.98 20.40
C GLN A 208 3.00 8.20 18.91
N HIS A 209 3.29 7.20 18.07
CA HIS A 209 3.10 7.26 16.62
C HIS A 209 1.65 7.44 16.20
N MET A 210 0.73 6.70 16.83
CA MET A 210 -0.70 6.77 16.51
C MET A 210 -1.45 7.90 17.23
N GLY A 211 -0.78 8.65 18.11
CA GLY A 211 -1.41 9.71 18.90
C GLY A 211 -2.46 9.19 19.90
N VAL A 212 -2.26 8.00 20.47
CA VAL A 212 -3.18 7.37 21.43
C VAL A 212 -2.46 6.99 22.72
N SER A 213 -3.19 6.54 23.75
CA SER A 213 -2.57 6.10 24.99
C SER A 213 -1.92 4.71 24.88
N PRO A 214 -0.86 4.40 25.64
CA PRO A 214 -0.31 3.04 25.73
C PRO A 214 -1.33 1.99 26.16
N HIS A 215 -2.34 2.39 26.95
CA HIS A 215 -3.45 1.53 27.34
C HIS A 215 -4.33 1.15 26.14
N THR A 216 -4.61 2.12 25.26
CA THR A 216 -5.35 1.88 24.01
C THR A 216 -4.62 0.87 23.13
N VAL A 217 -3.31 1.04 22.94
CA VAL A 217 -2.49 0.10 22.17
C VAL A 217 -2.52 -1.30 22.79
N LYS A 218 -2.35 -1.40 24.12
CA LYS A 218 -2.45 -2.68 24.84
C LYS A 218 -3.80 -3.35 24.60
N SER A 219 -4.89 -2.60 24.69
CA SER A 219 -6.25 -3.09 24.43
C SER A 219 -6.41 -3.61 23.00
N CYS A 220 -5.98 -2.84 21.99
CA CYS A 220 -6.01 -3.26 20.58
C CYS A 220 -5.23 -4.56 20.36
N ILE A 221 -4.00 -4.67 20.85
CA ILE A 221 -3.17 -5.86 20.69
C ILE A 221 -3.79 -7.05 21.43
N SER A 222 -4.25 -6.88 22.68
CA SER A 222 -4.90 -7.97 23.42
C SER A 222 -6.20 -8.44 22.76
N SER A 223 -6.97 -7.53 22.17
CA SER A 223 -8.16 -7.86 21.39
C SER A 223 -7.80 -8.65 20.14
N ALA A 224 -6.77 -8.22 19.41
CA ALA A 224 -6.28 -8.91 18.21
C ALA A 224 -5.77 -10.33 18.54
N LEU A 225 -4.93 -10.49 19.57
CA LEU A 225 -4.45 -11.81 20.00
C LEU A 225 -5.61 -12.77 20.31
N ARG A 226 -6.62 -12.30 21.05
CA ARG A 226 -7.82 -13.09 21.37
C ARG A 226 -8.62 -13.46 20.12
N LYS A 227 -8.83 -12.52 19.20
CA LYS A 227 -9.59 -12.74 17.96
C LYS A 227 -8.90 -13.71 17.01
N LEU A 228 -7.57 -13.69 16.98
CA LEU A 228 -6.74 -14.56 16.15
C LEU A 228 -6.38 -15.89 16.84
N GLY A 229 -6.73 -16.07 18.11
CA GLY A 229 -6.46 -17.29 18.86
C GLY A 229 -4.97 -17.54 19.14
N VAL A 230 -4.16 -16.48 19.18
CA VAL A 230 -2.71 -16.56 19.42
C VAL A 230 -2.33 -16.03 20.78
N SER A 231 -1.20 -16.51 21.31
CA SER A 231 -0.77 -16.23 22.69
C SER A 231 0.31 -15.15 22.79
N SER A 232 1.02 -14.88 21.69
CA SER A 232 2.16 -13.97 21.67
C SER A 232 2.09 -12.95 20.53
N ARG A 233 2.69 -11.78 20.78
CA ARG A 233 2.85 -10.71 19.79
C ARG A 233 3.60 -11.18 18.53
N GLN A 234 4.53 -12.12 18.68
CA GLN A 234 5.35 -12.62 17.58
C GLN A 234 4.51 -13.42 16.57
N GLU A 235 3.50 -14.14 17.06
CA GLU A 235 2.57 -14.91 16.22
C GLU A 235 1.67 -14.02 15.34
N LEU A 236 1.47 -12.74 15.71
CA LEU A 236 0.71 -11.80 14.87
C LEU A 236 1.26 -11.71 13.45
N ARG A 237 2.58 -11.87 13.27
CA ARG A 237 3.24 -11.78 11.96
C ARG A 237 2.60 -12.71 10.91
N ARG A 238 2.06 -13.87 11.32
CA ARG A 238 1.40 -14.82 10.43
C ARG A 238 0.10 -14.27 9.79
N PHE A 239 -0.55 -13.34 10.47
CA PHE A 239 -1.85 -12.79 10.08
C PHE A 239 -1.77 -11.36 9.52
N MET A 240 -0.56 -10.80 9.53
CA MET A 240 -0.24 -9.43 9.11
C MET A 240 0.34 -9.45 7.69
N LEU A 241 0.32 -8.30 7.01
CA LEU A 241 1.01 -8.15 5.72
C LEU A 241 2.52 -8.20 5.95
N ALA A 242 3.24 -8.93 5.09
CA ALA A 242 4.70 -9.03 5.11
C ALA A 242 5.36 -7.64 4.96
#